data_AF-S3HAU1-F1
#
_entry.id   AF-S3HAU1-F1
#
_cell.length_a   1.000
_cell.length_b   1.000
_cell.length_c   1.000
_cell.angle_alpha   90.00
_cell.angle_beta   90.00
_cell.angle_gamma   90.00
#
_symmetry.space_group_name_H-M   'P 1'
#
loop_
_entity.id
_entity.type
_entity.pdbx_description
1 polymer ?
#
loop_
_entity_poly.entity_id
_entity_poly.type
_entity_poly.pdbx_seq_one_letter_code
_entity_poly.pdbx_strand_id
1 'polypeptide(L)'
;MPLPFAQIMRDFVTDGVPSSGNNKPKKSELRSWGQWVESLISAFTSGSDGNVFLTRASLFGTLTGFVDFDMAWVVQDPTAAYNGIYQKNGGSGTGFWVRVADLPYSFIAASDVGAGTANAIQASSTIPISSSALVIMNVFRANTGPVTVSFNGGAPLTIKSNAGNDIPSGGLVPGLLLLGTVSGSAFRLASDINSAASQAAAEAAAAAASASASLAQQRFVRTRVVATSNVNIANGLEAGDAIDGVTLAAGDLVLLTGQTAPSQNGIYVAVVSGAASRSPQFSAFNDHPGTYVTVLEGAVNSGSRWQSFTPMGGTLGAAAITFALTSLSGQDGEGFLRGGGYANNATDANNDIDFAPLYCRDRDNTITFSRATSLTKQLDALWVAGTNAGGLDAGTKAINTWYNFHAIKNPTTGVEDVVFSTSMTNPDMTRPNAAGFTKRRWLGAALTDGSGNFIPFTNDNEWFRFKTDVVSASTVANGNVATLRQLAIPSGAKAEAEVYVQAFSSGGTNTGFLSVRDPDRGAFTASATTAIGFYGTGTAQFIQSIRISTDNVGRVYTGDSNNVDGRLNLRTIGWRIDRTQMR
;
A
#
# COMPACT_ATOMS: atom_id res chain seq x y z
N MET A 1 6.31 -46.94 81.19
CA MET A 1 6.97 -45.64 81.44
C MET A 1 7.33 -45.59 82.92
N PRO A 2 8.58 -45.31 83.31
CA PRO A 2 8.94 -45.21 84.72
C PRO A 2 8.14 -44.10 85.41
N LEU A 3 7.95 -44.20 86.73
CA LEU A 3 7.33 -43.11 87.51
C LEU A 3 8.15 -41.82 87.34
N PRO A 4 7.52 -40.63 87.37
CA PRO A 4 8.23 -39.36 87.34
C PRO A 4 9.27 -39.28 88.47
N PHE A 5 10.44 -38.72 88.19
CA PHE A 5 11.53 -38.63 89.17
C PHE A 5 11.11 -37.93 90.47
N ALA A 6 10.30 -36.88 90.36
CA ALA A 6 9.75 -36.16 91.50
C ALA A 6 8.91 -37.06 92.43
N GLN A 7 8.20 -38.04 91.88
CA GLN A 7 7.40 -38.98 92.67
C GLN A 7 8.25 -40.07 93.34
N ILE A 8 9.38 -40.44 92.72
CA ILE A 8 10.35 -41.39 93.29
C ILE A 8 11.13 -40.73 94.44
N MET A 9 11.52 -39.46 94.27
CA MET A 9 12.34 -38.67 95.19
C MET A 9 11.54 -37.74 96.11
N ARG A 10 10.24 -37.99 96.31
CA ARG A 10 9.40 -37.22 97.25
C ARG A 10 10.04 -37.21 98.65
N ASP A 11 9.79 -36.16 99.43
CA ASP A 11 10.40 -35.97 100.75
C ASP A 11 9.88 -36.97 101.81
N PHE A 12 8.58 -37.31 101.75
CA PHE A 12 7.90 -38.14 102.76
C PHE A 12 7.21 -39.37 102.16
N VAL A 13 7.04 -40.45 102.94
CA VAL A 13 6.48 -41.74 102.46
C VAL A 13 5.12 -41.54 101.77
N THR A 14 4.26 -40.72 102.36
CA THR A 14 3.05 -40.19 101.74
C THR A 14 3.33 -38.76 101.28
N ASP A 15 3.05 -38.47 100.01
CA ASP A 15 3.40 -37.20 99.40
C ASP A 15 2.77 -36.02 100.15
N GLY A 16 3.59 -35.02 100.48
CA GLY A 16 3.16 -33.83 101.23
C GLY A 16 2.83 -34.03 102.72
N VAL A 17 3.03 -35.21 103.32
CA VAL A 17 2.68 -35.47 104.73
C VAL A 17 3.93 -35.73 105.60
N PRO A 18 4.44 -34.74 106.35
CA PRO A 18 5.68 -34.87 107.13
C PRO A 18 5.66 -35.97 108.19
N SER A 19 4.50 -36.24 108.78
CA SER A 19 4.33 -37.27 109.81
C SER A 19 4.45 -38.70 109.29
N SER A 20 4.40 -38.92 107.96
CA SER A 20 4.58 -40.25 107.35
C SER A 20 6.03 -40.75 107.36
N GLY A 21 6.96 -39.91 107.82
CA GLY A 21 8.39 -40.19 107.86
C GLY A 21 9.07 -39.96 106.51
N ASN A 22 10.41 -39.85 106.54
CA ASN A 22 11.19 -39.59 105.33
C ASN A 22 11.05 -40.75 104.34
N ASN A 23 10.73 -40.43 103.09
CA ASN A 23 10.71 -41.41 102.02
C ASN A 23 12.13 -41.96 101.80
N LYS A 24 12.22 -43.26 101.58
CA LYS A 24 13.46 -43.93 101.18
C LYS A 24 13.24 -44.50 99.79
N PRO A 25 13.64 -43.77 98.73
CA PRO A 25 13.41 -44.20 97.34
C PRO A 25 13.90 -45.62 97.10
N LYS A 26 13.08 -46.46 96.47
CA LYS A 26 13.49 -47.83 96.17
C LYS A 26 14.56 -47.80 95.09
N LYS A 27 15.69 -48.49 95.34
CA LYS A 27 16.79 -48.61 94.37
C LYS A 27 16.35 -49.19 93.02
N SER A 28 15.28 -50.00 92.98
CA SER A 28 14.71 -50.53 91.74
C SER A 28 14.05 -49.45 90.88
N GLU A 29 13.35 -48.49 91.50
CA GLU A 29 12.66 -47.39 90.80
C GLU A 29 13.67 -46.37 90.28
N LEU A 30 14.69 -46.06 91.08
CA LEU A 30 15.82 -45.22 90.66
C LEU A 30 16.58 -45.82 89.48
N ARG A 31 16.86 -47.14 89.50
CA ARG A 31 17.50 -47.81 88.36
C ARG A 31 16.62 -47.81 87.11
N SER A 32 15.32 -48.00 87.25
CA SER A 32 14.40 -47.97 86.10
C SER A 32 14.31 -46.58 85.47
N TRP A 33 14.30 -45.52 86.29
CA TRP A 33 14.37 -44.14 85.79
C TRP A 33 15.73 -43.82 85.17
N GLY A 34 16.83 -44.23 85.83
CA GLY A 34 18.20 -44.08 85.32
C GLY A 34 18.40 -44.77 83.97
N GLN A 35 17.95 -46.03 83.83
CA GLN A 35 18.00 -46.76 82.56
C GLN A 35 17.19 -46.08 81.45
N TRP A 36 16.05 -45.47 81.78
CA TRP A 36 15.27 -44.73 80.79
C TRP A 36 16.00 -43.47 80.32
N VAL A 37 16.60 -42.70 81.24
CA VAL A 37 17.44 -41.55 80.89
C VAL A 37 18.68 -41.96 80.11
N GLU A 38 19.38 -43.01 80.54
CA GLU A 38 20.54 -43.58 79.84
C GLU A 38 20.18 -44.09 78.45
N SER A 39 18.98 -44.64 78.25
CA SER A 39 18.50 -45.04 76.91
C SER A 39 18.28 -43.83 75.99
N LEU A 40 17.75 -42.72 76.51
CA LEU A 40 17.60 -41.47 75.75
C LEU A 40 18.95 -40.82 75.44
N ILE A 41 19.88 -40.81 76.40
CA ILE A 41 21.23 -40.29 76.20
C ILE A 41 21.98 -41.14 75.18
N SER A 42 21.90 -42.48 75.29
CA SER A 42 22.50 -43.40 74.33
C SER A 42 21.94 -43.20 72.92
N ALA A 43 20.65 -42.90 72.77
CA ALA A 43 20.04 -42.57 71.48
C ALA A 43 20.67 -41.33 70.79
N PHE A 44 21.25 -40.40 71.56
CA PHE A 44 21.97 -39.24 71.01
C PHE A 44 23.48 -39.45 70.86
N THR A 45 24.11 -40.30 71.69
CA THR A 45 25.58 -40.40 71.75
C THR A 45 26.18 -41.62 71.04
N SER A 46 25.40 -42.67 70.79
CA SER A 46 25.80 -43.80 69.93
C SER A 46 24.96 -43.74 68.67
N GLY A 47 25.56 -43.37 67.53
CA GLY A 47 24.91 -43.18 66.23
C GLY A 47 24.34 -44.46 65.59
N SER A 48 23.65 -45.29 66.37
CA SER A 48 23.04 -46.56 65.96
C SER A 48 21.51 -46.59 66.14
N ASP A 49 20.88 -45.61 66.78
CA ASP A 49 19.39 -45.53 66.89
C ASP A 49 18.80 -44.20 66.37
N GLY A 50 19.60 -43.38 65.69
CA GLY A 50 19.11 -42.21 64.96
C GLY A 50 18.62 -42.59 63.56
N ASN A 51 17.55 -41.95 63.08
CA ASN A 51 17.03 -42.16 61.71
C ASN A 51 17.96 -41.59 60.61
N VAL A 52 19.22 -41.23 60.91
CA VAL A 52 20.19 -40.67 59.96
C VAL A 52 21.53 -41.39 60.11
N PHE A 53 21.99 -41.96 59.01
CA PHE A 53 23.21 -42.74 58.88
C PHE A 53 24.15 -42.06 57.90
N LEU A 54 25.46 -42.13 58.17
CA LEU A 54 26.45 -41.57 57.25
C LEU A 54 26.61 -42.45 56.01
N THR A 55 26.62 -43.78 56.16
CA THR A 55 26.83 -44.72 55.03
C THR A 55 25.74 -45.78 54.96
N ARG A 56 25.46 -46.31 53.77
CA ARG A 56 24.50 -47.40 53.57
C ARG A 56 24.98 -48.67 54.25
N ALA A 57 26.29 -48.90 54.32
CA ALA A 57 26.85 -50.01 55.06
C ALA A 57 26.49 -49.94 56.56
N SER A 58 26.57 -48.74 57.16
CA SER A 58 26.17 -48.55 58.57
C SER A 58 24.67 -48.75 58.81
N LEU A 59 23.82 -48.31 57.88
CA LEU A 59 22.39 -48.59 57.92
C LEU A 59 22.11 -50.10 57.81
N PHE A 60 22.72 -50.77 56.83
CA PHE A 60 22.44 -52.19 56.53
C PHE A 60 22.96 -53.13 57.63
N GLY A 61 24.01 -52.73 58.35
CA GLY A 61 24.47 -53.45 59.54
C GLY A 61 23.55 -53.29 60.76
N THR A 62 22.63 -52.33 60.73
CA THR A 62 21.75 -51.99 61.85
C THR A 62 20.34 -52.50 61.58
N LEU A 63 20.02 -53.69 62.08
CA LEU A 63 18.69 -54.31 61.96
C LEU A 63 17.91 -54.35 63.28
N THR A 64 18.60 -54.20 64.41
CA THR A 64 17.99 -54.19 65.76
C THR A 64 17.60 -52.76 66.12
N GLY A 65 16.42 -52.57 66.73
CA GLY A 65 15.92 -51.23 67.10
C GLY A 65 14.94 -50.62 66.09
N PHE A 66 14.83 -51.18 64.89
CA PHE A 66 13.93 -50.75 63.81
C PHE A 66 12.95 -51.86 63.44
N VAL A 67 11.67 -51.52 63.23
CA VAL A 67 10.59 -52.42 62.83
C VAL A 67 10.10 -52.12 61.42
N ASP A 68 9.13 -52.91 60.95
CA ASP A 68 8.55 -52.74 59.61
C ASP A 68 8.02 -51.32 59.40
N PHE A 69 8.32 -50.72 58.24
CA PHE A 69 8.01 -49.34 57.84
C PHE A 69 8.79 -48.21 58.52
N ASP A 70 9.76 -48.50 59.40
CA ASP A 70 10.62 -47.44 59.92
C ASP A 70 11.48 -46.81 58.80
N MET A 71 11.76 -45.52 58.96
CA MET A 71 12.43 -44.70 57.95
C MET A 71 13.79 -44.23 58.44
N ALA A 72 14.81 -44.38 57.60
CA ALA A 72 16.16 -43.92 57.86
C ALA A 72 16.76 -43.22 56.63
N TRP A 73 17.64 -42.26 56.84
CA TRP A 73 18.30 -41.48 55.79
C TRP A 73 19.77 -41.84 55.74
N VAL A 74 20.33 -42.01 54.54
CA VAL A 74 21.78 -42.14 54.33
C VAL A 74 22.26 -40.86 53.65
N VAL A 75 23.18 -40.13 54.28
CA VAL A 75 23.51 -38.74 53.89
C VAL A 75 24.94 -38.49 53.40
N GLN A 76 25.89 -39.40 53.64
CA GLN A 76 27.32 -39.20 53.30
C GLN A 76 28.03 -40.49 52.82
N ASP A 77 27.33 -41.38 52.12
CA ASP A 77 27.94 -42.57 51.54
C ASP A 77 28.89 -42.18 50.39
N PRO A 78 30.14 -42.72 50.35
CA PRO A 78 31.08 -42.46 49.27
C PRO A 78 30.54 -42.81 47.88
N THR A 79 29.60 -43.76 47.79
CA THR A 79 28.88 -44.04 46.56
C THR A 79 27.63 -43.17 46.52
N ALA A 80 27.62 -42.14 45.67
CA ALA A 80 26.53 -41.16 45.58
C ALA A 80 25.13 -41.78 45.45
N ALA A 81 25.00 -42.86 44.68
CA ALA A 81 23.73 -43.58 44.46
C ALA A 81 23.14 -44.22 45.74
N TYR A 82 23.93 -44.34 46.80
CA TYR A 82 23.50 -44.92 48.08
C TYR A 82 23.03 -43.88 49.09
N ASN A 83 23.15 -42.58 48.79
CA ASN A 83 22.52 -41.54 49.59
C ASN A 83 21.03 -41.46 49.24
N GLY A 84 20.16 -41.45 50.23
CA GLY A 84 18.71 -41.57 50.02
C GLY A 84 17.93 -41.90 51.28
N ILE A 85 16.62 -42.01 51.14
CA ILE A 85 15.68 -42.44 52.18
C ILE A 85 15.45 -43.94 52.02
N TYR A 86 15.54 -44.67 53.12
CA TYR A 86 15.45 -46.12 53.20
C TYR A 86 14.36 -46.55 54.17
N GLN A 87 13.55 -47.51 53.76
CA GLN A 87 12.50 -48.13 54.55
C GLN A 87 12.91 -49.50 55.04
N LYS A 88 12.62 -49.76 56.31
CA LYS A 88 12.82 -51.07 56.91
C LYS A 88 11.68 -52.00 56.50
N ASN A 89 12.05 -53.20 56.04
CA ASN A 89 11.12 -54.29 55.80
C ASN A 89 11.43 -55.44 56.77
N GLY A 90 10.43 -55.89 57.53
CA GLY A 90 10.52 -56.93 58.55
C GLY A 90 10.84 -56.43 59.97
N GLY A 91 10.58 -57.26 60.98
CA GLY A 91 10.69 -56.90 62.40
C GLY A 91 12.13 -56.73 62.91
N SER A 92 12.27 -56.09 64.08
CA SER A 92 13.57 -55.80 64.71
C SER A 92 14.47 -57.04 64.83
N GLY A 93 15.74 -56.90 64.45
CA GLY A 93 16.75 -57.95 64.41
C GLY A 93 16.67 -58.87 63.19
N THR A 94 15.68 -58.70 62.31
CA THR A 94 15.45 -59.51 61.10
C THR A 94 15.12 -58.63 59.89
N GLY A 95 15.05 -59.17 58.67
CA GLY A 95 14.65 -58.42 57.47
C GLY A 95 15.75 -57.58 56.82
N PHE A 96 15.39 -56.57 56.02
CA PHE A 96 16.31 -55.78 55.21
C PHE A 96 15.84 -54.33 55.01
N TRP A 97 16.74 -53.46 54.57
CA TRP A 97 16.46 -52.07 54.21
C TRP A 97 16.31 -51.92 52.70
N VAL A 98 15.28 -51.19 52.26
CA VAL A 98 15.01 -50.88 50.85
C VAL A 98 15.07 -49.38 50.65
N ARG A 99 15.77 -48.92 49.61
CA ARG A 99 15.76 -47.49 49.24
C ARG A 99 14.39 -47.14 48.65
N VAL A 100 13.75 -46.09 49.17
CA VAL A 100 12.41 -45.67 48.73
C VAL A 100 12.38 -44.29 48.07
N ALA A 101 13.33 -43.40 48.36
CA ALA A 101 13.38 -42.07 47.75
C ALA A 101 14.79 -41.46 47.77
N ASP A 102 14.96 -40.40 46.99
CA ASP A 102 16.12 -39.51 47.07
C ASP A 102 16.03 -38.60 48.31
N LEU A 103 17.16 -38.02 48.73
CA LEU A 103 17.16 -36.96 49.73
C LEU A 103 16.50 -35.70 49.13
N PRO A 104 15.66 -34.97 49.89
CA PRO A 104 14.91 -33.83 49.40
C PRO A 104 15.78 -32.56 49.29
N TYR A 105 16.88 -32.60 48.54
CA TYR A 105 17.66 -31.42 48.20
C TYR A 105 17.12 -30.79 46.92
N SER A 106 16.52 -29.60 47.01
CA SER A 106 16.00 -28.90 45.83
C SER A 106 17.10 -28.19 45.02
N PHE A 107 18.21 -27.82 45.67
CA PHE A 107 19.33 -27.12 45.05
C PHE A 107 20.67 -27.65 45.56
N ILE A 108 21.64 -27.82 44.66
CA ILE A 108 23.01 -28.19 45.00
C ILE A 108 23.96 -27.13 44.43
N ALA A 109 24.76 -26.51 45.28
CA ALA A 109 25.82 -25.61 44.85
C ALA A 109 27.08 -26.42 44.50
N ALA A 110 27.61 -26.20 43.31
CA ALA A 110 28.88 -26.73 42.86
C ALA A 110 29.83 -25.58 42.49
N SER A 111 31.13 -25.80 42.64
CA SER A 111 32.18 -24.82 42.35
C SER A 111 33.20 -25.39 41.37
N ASP A 112 33.34 -24.70 40.24
CA ASP A 112 34.47 -24.84 39.32
C ASP A 112 35.57 -23.86 39.75
N VAL A 113 36.63 -24.39 40.36
CA VAL A 113 37.83 -23.64 40.77
C VAL A 113 38.93 -23.69 39.70
N GLY A 114 38.63 -24.18 38.50
CA GLY A 114 39.56 -24.23 37.38
C GLY A 114 40.50 -25.44 37.37
N ALA A 115 40.12 -26.56 38.01
CA ALA A 115 40.91 -27.80 38.00
C ALA A 115 40.85 -28.56 36.64
N GLY A 116 39.87 -28.25 35.78
CA GLY A 116 39.68 -28.86 34.45
C GLY A 116 40.13 -28.00 33.26
N THR A 117 39.74 -28.34 32.04
CA THR A 117 39.96 -27.49 30.84
C THR A 117 38.69 -26.71 30.49
N ALA A 118 38.79 -25.76 29.56
CA ALA A 118 37.64 -25.01 29.02
C ALA A 118 36.50 -25.90 28.49
N ASN A 119 36.81 -27.10 28.00
CA ASN A 119 35.85 -28.04 27.41
C ASN A 119 35.65 -29.31 28.27
N ALA A 120 36.34 -29.42 29.40
CA ALA A 120 36.22 -30.52 30.36
C ALA A 120 36.28 -29.94 31.77
N ILE A 121 35.15 -29.40 32.21
CA ILE A 121 34.99 -28.72 33.50
C ILE A 121 35.02 -29.76 34.62
N GLN A 122 35.74 -29.45 35.69
CA GLN A 122 35.72 -30.24 36.92
C GLN A 122 35.17 -29.38 38.04
N ALA A 123 34.02 -29.77 38.57
CA ALA A 123 33.32 -29.04 39.61
C ALA A 123 33.20 -29.88 40.88
N SER A 124 33.30 -29.19 42.01
CA SER A 124 33.22 -29.79 43.33
C SER A 124 31.99 -29.32 44.08
N SER A 125 31.34 -30.20 44.82
CA SER A 125 30.18 -29.90 45.66
C SER A 125 30.30 -30.64 46.98
N THR A 126 29.83 -30.03 48.07
CA THR A 126 29.86 -30.65 49.40
C THR A 126 28.80 -31.74 49.57
N ILE A 127 27.81 -31.78 48.67
CA ILE A 127 26.71 -32.75 48.64
C ILE A 127 26.79 -33.52 47.31
N PRO A 128 26.64 -34.85 47.31
CA PRO A 128 26.60 -35.63 46.08
C PRO A 128 25.50 -35.17 45.11
N ILE A 129 25.83 -35.09 43.82
CA ILE A 129 24.88 -34.71 42.76
C ILE A 129 23.90 -35.85 42.48
N SER A 130 22.61 -35.53 42.40
CA SER A 130 21.53 -36.44 41.97
C SER A 130 20.79 -35.86 40.76
N SER A 131 20.16 -36.72 39.94
CA SER A 131 19.30 -36.32 38.83
C SER A 131 18.05 -35.56 39.26
N SER A 132 17.65 -35.69 40.52
CA SER A 132 16.42 -35.10 41.08
C SER A 132 16.63 -33.69 41.66
N ALA A 133 17.86 -33.16 41.62
CA ALA A 133 18.21 -31.86 42.18
C ALA A 133 18.71 -30.90 41.10
N LEU A 134 18.36 -29.60 41.25
CA LEU A 134 18.92 -28.55 40.40
C LEU A 134 20.33 -28.18 40.89
N VAL A 135 21.32 -28.27 40.01
CA VAL A 135 22.70 -27.90 40.30
C VAL A 135 22.96 -26.49 39.82
N ILE A 136 23.55 -25.66 40.68
CA ILE A 136 24.00 -24.30 40.38
C ILE A 136 25.51 -24.28 40.45
N MET A 137 26.18 -23.90 39.37
CA MET A 137 27.64 -23.95 39.25
C MET A 137 28.18 -22.72 38.53
N ASN A 138 29.31 -22.18 38.99
CA ASN A 138 30.03 -21.15 38.25
C ASN A 138 30.83 -21.73 37.07
N VAL A 139 31.09 -20.92 36.06
CA VAL A 139 32.00 -21.24 34.95
C VAL A 139 33.29 -20.44 35.11
N PHE A 140 34.44 -21.12 35.15
CA PHE A 140 35.73 -20.43 35.29
C PHE A 140 36.31 -19.96 33.94
N ARG A 141 36.05 -20.67 32.84
CA ARG A 141 36.62 -20.41 31.52
C ARG A 141 35.58 -20.50 30.40
N ALA A 142 35.75 -19.70 29.35
CA ALA A 142 34.94 -19.82 28.16
C ALA A 142 35.20 -21.14 27.44
N ASN A 143 34.16 -21.80 26.93
CA ASN A 143 34.33 -23.01 26.13
C ASN A 143 34.77 -22.65 24.70
N THR A 144 35.58 -23.51 24.09
CA THR A 144 36.05 -23.35 22.70
C THR A 144 35.51 -24.42 21.75
N GLY A 145 34.73 -25.37 22.28
CA GLY A 145 34.09 -26.47 21.55
C GLY A 145 33.06 -27.20 22.44
N PRO A 146 32.69 -28.44 22.07
CA PRO A 146 31.80 -29.27 22.89
C PRO A 146 32.34 -29.43 24.31
N VAL A 147 31.48 -29.21 25.31
CA VAL A 147 31.89 -29.08 26.71
C VAL A 147 31.23 -30.13 27.60
N THR A 148 32.03 -30.67 28.53
CA THR A 148 31.60 -31.64 29.54
C THR A 148 31.83 -31.10 30.94
N VAL A 149 31.10 -31.62 31.92
CA VAL A 149 31.32 -31.38 33.35
C VAL A 149 31.41 -32.69 34.10
N SER A 150 32.40 -32.84 34.97
CA SER A 150 32.50 -33.90 35.97
C SER A 150 32.30 -33.30 37.35
N PHE A 151 31.39 -33.86 38.14
CA PHE A 151 31.15 -33.47 39.52
C PHE A 151 31.84 -34.46 40.48
N ASN A 152 32.62 -33.96 41.43
CA ASN A 152 33.28 -34.75 42.48
C ASN A 152 34.09 -35.95 41.94
N GLY A 153 34.71 -35.80 40.76
CA GLY A 153 35.48 -36.88 40.11
C GLY A 153 34.64 -37.98 39.43
N GLY A 154 33.33 -37.78 39.30
CA GLY A 154 32.42 -38.71 38.61
C GLY A 154 32.61 -38.75 37.09
N ALA A 155 31.80 -39.58 36.42
CA ALA A 155 31.82 -39.67 34.96
C ALA A 155 31.51 -38.31 34.31
N PRO A 156 32.21 -37.93 33.22
CA PRO A 156 31.92 -36.69 32.49
C PRO A 156 30.50 -36.69 31.90
N LEU A 157 29.77 -35.62 32.15
CA LEU A 157 28.44 -35.37 31.58
C LEU A 157 28.55 -34.31 30.48
N THR A 158 27.96 -34.56 29.32
CA THR A 158 27.92 -33.55 28.24
C THR A 158 26.96 -32.43 28.64
N ILE A 159 27.41 -31.18 28.62
CA ILE A 159 26.53 -30.05 28.88
C ILE A 159 25.69 -29.81 27.62
N LYS A 160 24.37 -29.85 27.79
CA LYS A 160 23.40 -29.64 26.72
C LYS A 160 22.46 -28.50 27.07
N SER A 161 22.03 -27.75 26.06
CA SER A 161 20.99 -26.73 26.21
C SER A 161 19.68 -27.36 26.70
N ASN A 162 18.71 -26.56 27.14
CA ASN A 162 17.40 -27.09 27.50
C ASN A 162 16.74 -27.81 26.31
N ALA A 163 16.92 -27.31 25.08
CA ALA A 163 16.48 -28.00 23.87
C ALA A 163 17.26 -29.30 23.51
N GLY A 164 18.33 -29.64 24.23
CA GLY A 164 19.13 -30.86 24.02
C GLY A 164 20.29 -30.71 23.03
N ASN A 165 20.56 -29.50 22.55
CA ASN A 165 21.66 -29.21 21.64
C ASN A 165 23.00 -29.07 22.37
N ASP A 166 24.12 -29.30 21.68
CA ASP A 166 25.44 -28.96 22.21
C ASP A 166 25.59 -27.45 22.39
N ILE A 167 26.33 -27.04 23.43
CA ILE A 167 26.63 -25.63 23.66
C ILE A 167 27.64 -25.15 22.59
N PRO A 168 27.35 -24.08 21.84
CA PRO A 168 28.28 -23.56 20.84
C PRO A 168 29.56 -23.03 21.50
N SER A 169 30.65 -22.95 20.73
CA SER A 169 31.89 -22.31 21.18
C SER A 169 31.62 -20.88 21.64
N GLY A 170 32.12 -20.49 22.81
CA GLY A 170 31.85 -19.21 23.46
C GLY A 170 30.47 -19.08 24.12
N GLY A 171 29.64 -20.13 24.11
CA GLY A 171 28.34 -20.12 24.80
C GLY A 171 28.48 -20.08 26.33
N LEU A 172 29.52 -20.69 26.89
CA LEU A 172 29.89 -20.52 28.28
C LEU A 172 30.90 -19.39 28.40
N VAL A 173 30.67 -18.45 29.32
CA VAL A 173 31.58 -17.32 29.59
C VAL A 173 32.06 -17.34 31.05
N PRO A 174 33.28 -16.84 31.36
CA PRO A 174 33.76 -16.77 32.73
C PRO A 174 32.82 -15.98 33.63
N GLY A 175 32.52 -16.50 34.82
CA GLY A 175 31.61 -15.90 35.78
C GLY A 175 30.12 -16.21 35.55
N LEU A 176 29.76 -16.90 34.47
CA LEU A 176 28.39 -17.38 34.25
C LEU A 176 28.00 -18.38 35.34
N LEU A 177 26.79 -18.22 35.90
CA LEU A 177 26.16 -19.24 36.74
C LEU A 177 25.29 -20.15 35.86
N LEU A 178 25.67 -21.42 35.79
CA LEU A 178 24.91 -22.47 35.12
C LEU A 178 23.93 -23.12 36.08
N LEU A 179 22.69 -23.28 35.62
CA LEU A 179 21.65 -24.00 36.31
C LEU A 179 21.21 -25.17 35.43
N GLY A 180 21.23 -26.38 35.97
CA GLY A 180 20.86 -27.57 35.22
C GLY A 180 20.68 -28.81 36.08
N THR A 181 20.15 -29.88 35.49
CA THR A 181 19.95 -31.17 36.14
C THR A 181 20.71 -32.27 35.40
N VAL A 182 21.03 -33.36 36.11
CA VAL A 182 21.62 -34.55 35.46
C VAL A 182 20.50 -35.36 34.82
N SER A 183 20.63 -35.64 33.52
CA SER A 183 19.68 -36.44 32.74
C SER A 183 20.45 -37.47 31.91
N GLY A 184 20.54 -38.70 32.42
CA GLY A 184 21.35 -39.76 31.80
C GLY A 184 22.84 -39.39 31.80
N SER A 185 23.46 -39.37 30.62
CA SER A 185 24.87 -38.96 30.43
C SER A 185 25.05 -37.46 30.13
N ALA A 186 24.00 -36.64 30.27
CA ALA A 186 24.03 -35.21 30.02
C ALA A 186 23.74 -34.37 31.27
N PHE A 187 24.35 -33.19 31.34
CA PHE A 187 23.95 -32.11 32.23
C PHE A 187 23.10 -31.14 31.44
N ARG A 188 21.78 -31.18 31.64
CA ARG A 188 20.80 -30.42 30.85
C ARG A 188 20.51 -29.10 31.54
N LEU A 189 20.77 -28.00 30.84
CA LEU A 189 20.54 -26.66 31.36
C LEU A 189 19.03 -26.38 31.53
N ALA A 190 18.68 -25.62 32.56
CA ALA A 190 17.29 -25.22 32.84
C ALA A 190 16.78 -24.15 31.87
N SER A 191 17.68 -23.34 31.31
CA SER A 191 17.41 -22.33 30.29
C SER A 191 18.38 -22.49 29.12
N ASP A 192 17.93 -22.21 27.90
CA ASP A 192 18.82 -22.18 26.74
C ASP A 192 19.72 -20.94 26.80
N ILE A 193 21.03 -21.16 26.61
CA ILE A 193 22.00 -20.09 26.41
C ILE A 193 22.00 -19.76 24.93
N ASN A 194 21.53 -18.56 24.57
CA ASN A 194 21.42 -18.04 23.20
C ASN A 194 20.80 -19.05 22.21
N SER A 195 19.46 -19.09 22.10
CA SER A 195 18.78 -19.85 21.06
C SER A 195 19.30 -19.42 19.67
N ALA A 196 20.25 -20.16 19.11
CA ALA A 196 20.85 -19.87 17.81
C ALA A 196 19.79 -19.74 16.69
N ALA A 197 18.65 -20.41 16.85
CA ALA A 197 17.48 -20.25 15.99
C ALA A 197 16.88 -18.83 16.00
N SER A 198 16.82 -18.16 17.15
CA SER A 198 16.32 -16.79 17.27
C SER A 198 17.29 -15.77 16.68
N GLN A 199 18.60 -15.99 16.84
CA GLN A 199 19.63 -15.16 16.21
C GLN A 199 19.61 -15.33 14.68
N ALA A 200 19.57 -16.56 14.17
CA ALA A 200 19.52 -16.83 12.74
C ALA A 200 18.24 -16.26 12.09
N ALA A 201 17.09 -16.35 12.77
CA ALA A 201 15.84 -15.75 12.29
C ALA A 201 15.92 -14.21 12.25
N ALA A 202 16.54 -13.59 13.26
CA ALA A 202 16.75 -12.14 13.30
C ALA A 202 17.71 -11.66 12.19
N GLU A 203 18.80 -12.38 11.96
CA GLU A 203 19.77 -12.08 10.89
C GLU A 203 19.13 -12.24 9.50
N ALA A 204 18.34 -13.29 9.28
CA ALA A 204 17.60 -13.49 8.03
C ALA A 204 16.56 -12.37 7.79
N ALA A 205 15.83 -11.96 8.84
CA ALA A 205 14.89 -10.84 8.76
C ALA A 205 15.60 -9.51 8.48
N ALA A 206 16.77 -9.26 9.08
CA ALA A 206 17.58 -8.07 8.83
C ALA A 206 18.08 -8.03 7.38
N ALA A 207 18.56 -9.15 6.84
CA ALA A 207 18.98 -9.26 5.44
C ALA A 207 17.81 -9.00 4.48
N ALA A 208 16.63 -9.60 4.73
CA ALA A 208 15.43 -9.38 3.92
C ALA A 208 14.95 -7.92 3.97
N ALA A 209 15.03 -7.27 5.13
CA ALA A 209 14.70 -5.86 5.29
C ALA A 209 15.67 -4.96 4.50
N SER A 210 16.99 -5.21 4.56
CA SER A 210 17.98 -4.44 3.78
C SER A 210 17.81 -4.59 2.26
N ALA A 211 17.45 -5.79 1.79
CA ALA A 211 17.17 -6.03 0.38
C ALA A 211 15.90 -5.28 -0.07
N SER A 212 14.86 -5.30 0.75
CA SER A 212 13.60 -4.59 0.49
C SER A 212 13.80 -3.07 0.47
N ALA A 213 14.61 -2.52 1.38
CA ALA A 213 14.95 -1.10 1.41
C ALA A 213 15.72 -0.66 0.15
N SER A 214 16.66 -1.48 -0.31
CA SER A 214 17.44 -1.22 -1.53
C SER A 214 16.55 -1.21 -2.77
N LEU A 215 15.63 -2.18 -2.88
CA LEU A 215 14.64 -2.23 -3.96
C LEU A 215 13.66 -1.04 -3.92
N ALA A 216 13.27 -0.57 -2.74
CA ALA A 216 12.40 0.59 -2.61
C ALA A 216 13.08 1.89 -3.10
N GLN A 217 14.37 2.07 -2.81
CA GLN A 217 15.14 3.23 -3.27
C GLN A 217 15.37 3.23 -4.79
N GLN A 218 15.54 2.05 -5.41
CA GLN A 218 15.72 1.93 -6.85
C GLN A 218 14.48 2.29 -7.69
N ARG A 219 13.29 2.37 -7.07
CA ARG A 219 12.04 2.64 -7.80
C ARG A 219 11.87 4.08 -8.24
N PHE A 220 12.61 5.04 -7.66
CA PHE A 220 12.54 6.46 -8.05
C PHE A 220 13.91 6.96 -8.49
N VAL A 221 14.08 7.08 -9.80
CA VAL A 221 15.35 7.47 -10.43
C VAL A 221 15.23 8.83 -11.06
N ARG A 222 16.36 9.54 -11.10
CA ARG A 222 16.50 10.80 -11.84
C ARG A 222 17.49 10.56 -12.97
N THR A 223 17.10 10.89 -14.18
CA THR A 223 18.01 10.97 -15.32
C THR A 223 18.16 12.42 -15.73
N ARG A 224 19.31 12.77 -16.29
CA ARG A 224 19.54 14.11 -16.79
C ARG A 224 18.60 14.40 -17.95
N VAL A 225 18.57 13.51 -18.92
CA VAL A 225 17.79 13.64 -20.15
C VAL A 225 17.17 12.30 -20.58
N VAL A 226 16.20 12.34 -21.49
CA VAL A 226 15.59 11.16 -22.12
C VAL A 226 15.73 11.24 -23.63
N ALA A 227 16.05 10.10 -24.25
CA ALA A 227 16.00 9.92 -25.70
C ALA A 227 14.75 9.12 -26.08
N THR A 228 13.82 9.77 -26.78
CA THR A 228 12.59 9.16 -27.29
C THR A 228 12.74 8.60 -28.71
N SER A 229 13.92 8.71 -29.30
CA SER A 229 14.30 8.14 -30.60
C SER A 229 15.52 7.23 -30.44
N ASN A 230 15.82 6.46 -31.49
CA ASN A 230 16.96 5.54 -31.48
C ASN A 230 18.29 6.29 -31.28
N VAL A 231 19.15 5.77 -30.40
CA VAL A 231 20.48 6.31 -30.10
C VAL A 231 21.51 5.21 -30.31
N ASN A 232 22.58 5.51 -31.05
CA ASN A 232 23.67 4.54 -31.19
C ASN A 232 24.45 4.43 -29.88
N ILE A 233 24.20 3.37 -29.10
CA ILE A 233 24.85 3.17 -27.79
C ILE A 233 26.38 3.09 -27.91
N ALA A 234 26.91 2.74 -29.08
CA ALA A 234 28.35 2.63 -29.30
C ALA A 234 29.10 3.97 -29.30
N ASN A 235 28.43 5.10 -29.62
CA ASN A 235 29.08 6.40 -29.77
C ASN A 235 28.14 7.63 -29.73
N GLY A 236 26.88 7.48 -29.34
CA GLY A 236 25.89 8.57 -29.27
C GLY A 236 25.50 8.95 -27.83
N LEU A 237 26.34 8.56 -26.87
CA LEU A 237 26.21 8.84 -25.44
C LEU A 237 27.57 9.23 -24.85
N GLU A 238 28.39 9.93 -25.63
CA GLU A 238 29.71 10.42 -25.24
C GLU A 238 29.62 11.84 -24.66
N ALA A 239 30.62 12.25 -23.88
CA ALA A 239 30.71 13.61 -23.37
C ALA A 239 30.85 14.61 -24.54
N GLY A 240 29.91 15.55 -24.64
CA GLY A 240 29.80 16.49 -25.77
C GLY A 240 28.65 16.18 -26.73
N ASP A 241 28.10 14.97 -26.73
CA ASP A 241 26.89 14.65 -27.52
C ASP A 241 25.67 15.40 -26.98
N ALA A 242 24.70 15.67 -27.85
CA ALA A 242 23.47 16.37 -27.48
C ALA A 242 22.24 15.47 -27.62
N ILE A 243 21.45 15.36 -26.54
CA ILE A 243 20.14 14.69 -26.54
C ILE A 243 19.11 15.69 -26.03
N ASP A 244 18.00 15.84 -26.76
CA ASP A 244 16.93 16.81 -26.42
C ASP A 244 17.48 18.23 -26.10
N GLY A 245 18.50 18.67 -26.85
CA GLY A 245 19.15 19.97 -26.65
C GLY A 245 20.09 20.07 -25.43
N VAL A 246 20.30 18.99 -24.68
CA VAL A 246 21.22 18.93 -23.53
C VAL A 246 22.53 18.28 -23.96
N THR A 247 23.65 18.99 -23.78
CA THR A 247 25.00 18.44 -23.96
C THR A 247 25.38 17.55 -22.78
N LEU A 248 25.74 16.29 -23.05
CA LEU A 248 26.08 15.30 -22.05
C LEU A 248 27.50 15.52 -21.49
N ALA A 249 27.66 15.27 -20.20
CA ALA A 249 28.96 15.08 -19.54
C ALA A 249 29.15 13.61 -19.16
N ALA A 250 30.41 13.16 -19.08
CA ALA A 250 30.71 11.80 -18.62
C ALA A 250 30.14 11.58 -17.20
N GLY A 251 29.42 10.47 -17.01
CA GLY A 251 28.70 10.14 -15.78
C GLY A 251 27.22 10.53 -15.77
N ASP A 252 26.73 11.32 -16.73
CA ASP A 252 25.32 11.68 -16.81
C ASP A 252 24.45 10.45 -17.07
N LEU A 253 23.31 10.36 -16.36
CA LEU A 253 22.33 9.30 -16.59
C LEU A 253 21.37 9.71 -17.72
N VAL A 254 21.22 8.84 -18.71
CA VAL A 254 20.35 9.04 -19.87
C VAL A 254 19.32 7.91 -19.93
N LEU A 255 18.04 8.26 -19.96
CA LEU A 255 16.96 7.29 -20.19
C LEU A 255 16.79 7.07 -21.70
N LEU A 256 16.86 5.83 -22.16
CA LEU A 256 16.56 5.46 -23.54
C LEU A 256 15.22 4.72 -23.60
N THR A 257 14.26 5.30 -24.32
CA THR A 257 12.91 4.72 -24.47
C THR A 257 12.57 4.36 -25.92
N GLY A 258 13.28 4.93 -26.89
CA GLY A 258 12.99 4.81 -28.32
C GLY A 258 13.97 3.96 -29.14
N GLN A 259 14.66 2.99 -28.56
CA GLN A 259 15.59 2.14 -29.33
C GLN A 259 14.87 1.28 -30.36
N THR A 260 15.50 1.06 -31.52
CA THR A 260 14.97 0.19 -32.58
C THR A 260 14.79 -1.25 -32.09
N ALA A 261 15.67 -1.74 -31.22
CA ALA A 261 15.45 -2.97 -30.47
C ALA A 261 14.97 -2.63 -29.04
N PRO A 262 13.70 -2.88 -28.67
CA PRO A 262 13.19 -2.53 -27.35
C PRO A 262 13.92 -3.19 -26.18
N SER A 263 14.65 -4.30 -26.41
CA SER A 263 15.50 -4.94 -25.39
C SER A 263 16.76 -4.12 -25.04
N GLN A 264 17.07 -3.07 -25.82
CA GLN A 264 18.15 -2.13 -25.59
C GLN A 264 17.70 -0.88 -24.82
N ASN A 265 16.40 -0.65 -24.65
CA ASN A 265 15.91 0.40 -23.76
C ASN A 265 16.43 0.20 -22.33
N GLY A 266 16.48 1.28 -21.56
CA GLY A 266 17.03 1.28 -20.21
C GLY A 266 17.67 2.61 -19.85
N ILE A 267 18.34 2.63 -18.69
CA ILE A 267 19.06 3.81 -18.20
C ILE A 267 20.55 3.57 -18.41
N TYR A 268 21.21 4.48 -19.12
CA TYR A 268 22.62 4.40 -19.50
C TYR A 268 23.43 5.51 -18.83
N VAL A 269 24.74 5.28 -18.72
CA VAL A 269 25.71 6.28 -18.24
C VAL A 269 26.46 6.82 -19.44
N ALA A 270 26.46 8.14 -19.62
CA ALA A 270 27.27 8.79 -20.63
C ALA A 270 28.77 8.60 -20.33
N VAL A 271 29.58 8.35 -21.35
CA VAL A 271 30.99 8.00 -21.22
C VAL A 271 31.90 9.11 -21.78
N VAL A 272 33.19 9.07 -21.46
CA VAL A 272 34.16 10.01 -22.07
C VAL A 272 34.29 9.75 -23.58
N SER A 273 34.37 8.48 -23.99
CA SER A 273 34.35 8.03 -25.38
C SER A 273 34.02 6.54 -25.46
N GLY A 274 33.47 6.07 -26.58
CA GLY A 274 33.17 4.67 -26.86
C GLY A 274 31.77 4.25 -26.42
N ALA A 275 31.56 2.93 -26.33
CA ALA A 275 30.23 2.39 -26.05
C ALA A 275 29.78 2.65 -24.62
N ALA A 276 28.60 3.26 -24.47
CA ALA A 276 27.97 3.46 -23.17
C ALA A 276 27.45 2.13 -22.60
N SER A 277 27.50 2.02 -21.28
CA SER A 277 26.93 0.89 -20.53
C SER A 277 25.66 1.31 -19.80
N ARG A 278 24.78 0.35 -19.52
CA ARG A 278 23.66 0.58 -18.60
C ARG A 278 24.19 1.02 -17.23
N SER A 279 23.41 1.84 -16.54
CA SER A 279 23.69 2.20 -15.14
C SER A 279 23.87 0.93 -14.31
N PRO A 280 24.83 0.88 -13.37
CA PRO A 280 25.00 -0.27 -12.49
C PRO A 280 23.71 -0.67 -11.74
N GLN A 281 22.84 0.29 -11.46
CA GLN A 281 21.53 0.08 -10.82
C GLN A 281 20.48 -0.56 -11.74
N PHE A 282 20.75 -0.62 -13.04
CA PHE A 282 19.87 -1.13 -14.10
C PHE A 282 20.60 -2.16 -14.97
N SER A 283 21.52 -2.91 -14.35
CA SER A 283 22.38 -3.88 -15.04
C SER A 283 21.75 -5.27 -15.12
N ALA A 284 20.63 -5.52 -14.43
CA ALA A 284 19.80 -6.70 -14.58
C ALA A 284 18.41 -6.35 -15.18
N PHE A 285 17.76 -7.35 -15.80
CA PHE A 285 16.44 -7.14 -16.38
C PHE A 285 15.40 -6.72 -15.32
N ASN A 286 15.39 -7.43 -14.19
CA ASN A 286 14.42 -7.22 -13.12
C ASN A 286 14.63 -5.91 -12.33
N ASP A 287 15.63 -5.10 -12.68
CA ASP A 287 15.79 -3.74 -12.14
C ASP A 287 14.84 -2.74 -12.83
N HIS A 288 14.34 -3.06 -14.02
CA HIS A 288 13.51 -2.15 -14.82
C HIS A 288 12.02 -2.15 -14.43
N PRO A 289 11.36 -3.31 -14.20
CA PRO A 289 9.93 -3.37 -13.89
C PRO A 289 9.47 -2.40 -12.78
N GLY A 290 8.45 -1.59 -13.08
CA GLY A 290 7.80 -0.71 -12.11
C GLY A 290 8.60 0.53 -11.69
N THR A 291 9.73 0.81 -12.34
CA THR A 291 10.55 1.98 -12.03
C THR A 291 9.94 3.28 -12.54
N TYR A 292 10.06 4.34 -11.75
CA TYR A 292 9.71 5.71 -12.09
C TYR A 292 10.97 6.52 -12.32
N VAL A 293 11.04 7.18 -13.46
CA VAL A 293 12.18 7.99 -13.88
C VAL A 293 11.73 9.42 -14.08
N THR A 294 12.32 10.36 -13.34
CA THR A 294 12.12 11.81 -13.55
C THR A 294 13.26 12.35 -14.41
N VAL A 295 12.90 13.08 -15.47
CA VAL A 295 13.86 13.73 -16.37
C VAL A 295 14.07 15.16 -15.92
N LEU A 296 15.33 15.56 -15.69
CA LEU A 296 15.65 16.86 -15.12
C LEU A 296 15.75 17.97 -16.18
N GLU A 297 16.31 17.66 -17.35
CA GLU A 297 16.64 18.63 -18.40
C GLU A 297 16.18 18.12 -19.79
N GLY A 298 16.07 19.04 -20.75
CA GLY A 298 15.59 18.75 -22.11
C GLY A 298 14.79 19.92 -22.67
N ALA A 299 14.90 20.17 -23.98
CA ALA A 299 14.12 21.19 -24.66
C ALA A 299 12.63 20.81 -24.72
N VAL A 300 12.33 19.53 -24.91
CA VAL A 300 10.97 19.00 -25.04
C VAL A 300 10.53 18.25 -23.78
N ASN A 301 11.42 17.47 -23.16
CA ASN A 301 11.07 16.51 -22.10
C ASN A 301 11.55 16.89 -20.69
N SER A 302 12.02 18.12 -20.46
CA SER A 302 12.36 18.57 -19.10
C SER A 302 11.15 18.47 -18.16
N GLY A 303 11.39 17.95 -16.95
CA GLY A 303 10.34 17.75 -15.94
C GLY A 303 9.39 16.57 -16.22
N SER A 304 9.58 15.86 -17.33
CA SER A 304 8.77 14.68 -17.65
C SER A 304 9.01 13.52 -16.69
N ARG A 305 8.02 12.65 -16.56
CA ARG A 305 8.08 11.44 -15.72
C ARG A 305 7.74 10.23 -16.56
N TRP A 306 8.57 9.20 -16.47
CA TRP A 306 8.44 7.97 -17.22
C TRP A 306 8.28 6.81 -16.26
N GLN A 307 7.45 5.84 -16.61
CA GLN A 307 7.29 4.62 -15.83
C GLN A 307 7.63 3.42 -16.71
N SER A 308 8.35 2.45 -16.14
CA SER A 308 8.51 1.15 -16.78
C SER A 308 7.28 0.28 -16.60
N PHE A 309 6.75 -0.22 -17.72
CA PHE A 309 5.65 -1.21 -17.77
C PHE A 309 6.16 -2.62 -18.09
N THR A 310 7.49 -2.82 -18.01
CA THR A 310 8.12 -4.12 -18.25
C THR A 310 7.64 -5.15 -17.23
N PRO A 311 7.14 -6.33 -17.64
CA PRO A 311 6.77 -7.39 -16.71
C PRO A 311 8.02 -8.03 -16.08
N MET A 312 7.91 -8.54 -14.85
CA MET A 312 9.00 -9.26 -14.19
C MET A 312 9.31 -10.61 -14.89
N GLY A 313 10.56 -11.07 -14.81
CA GLY A 313 10.95 -12.42 -15.23
C GLY A 313 11.50 -12.57 -16.66
N GLY A 314 11.82 -11.45 -17.34
CA GLY A 314 12.48 -11.49 -18.65
C GLY A 314 14.01 -11.59 -18.59
N THR A 315 14.63 -11.73 -19.76
CA THR A 315 16.09 -11.82 -19.93
C THR A 315 16.64 -10.53 -20.57
N LEU A 316 17.69 -9.96 -19.96
CA LEU A 316 18.32 -8.73 -20.45
C LEU A 316 18.89 -8.92 -21.87
N GLY A 317 18.66 -7.94 -22.75
CA GLY A 317 19.11 -7.99 -24.15
C GLY A 317 18.22 -8.81 -25.09
N ALA A 318 17.30 -9.63 -24.56
CA ALA A 318 16.36 -10.42 -25.35
C ALA A 318 14.90 -9.95 -25.20
N ALA A 319 14.44 -9.78 -23.96
CA ALA A 319 13.08 -9.31 -23.67
C ALA A 319 12.97 -7.79 -23.82
N ALA A 320 11.82 -7.31 -24.30
CA ALA A 320 11.56 -5.89 -24.46
C ALA A 320 11.49 -5.16 -23.11
N ILE A 321 12.11 -3.99 -23.04
CA ILE A 321 12.04 -3.08 -21.90
C ILE A 321 11.21 -1.86 -22.34
N THR A 322 10.06 -1.65 -21.69
CA THR A 322 9.09 -0.63 -22.09
C THR A 322 9.01 0.46 -21.04
N PHE A 323 9.21 1.70 -21.47
CA PHE A 323 8.95 2.91 -20.69
C PHE A 323 7.88 3.73 -21.39
N ALA A 324 6.95 4.29 -20.63
CA ALA A 324 5.96 5.23 -21.16
C ALA A 324 5.89 6.48 -20.30
N LEU A 325 5.63 7.61 -20.96
CA LEU A 325 5.41 8.89 -20.30
C LEU A 325 4.17 8.77 -19.39
N THR A 326 4.34 9.14 -18.13
CA THR A 326 3.28 9.11 -17.12
C THR A 326 2.98 10.54 -16.67
N SER A 327 1.74 10.98 -16.85
CA SER A 327 1.27 12.25 -16.32
C SER A 327 0.54 12.02 -14.99
N LEU A 328 0.90 12.76 -13.94
CA LEU A 328 0.09 12.81 -12.70
C LEU A 328 -1.19 13.64 -12.88
N SER A 329 -1.43 14.19 -14.07
CA SER A 329 -2.61 14.99 -14.40
C SER A 329 -3.79 14.17 -14.92
N GLY A 330 -3.74 12.83 -14.81
CA GLY A 330 -4.73 11.91 -15.36
C GLY A 330 -5.96 11.65 -14.49
N GLN A 331 -6.67 12.68 -14.01
CA GLN A 331 -8.03 12.50 -13.49
C GLN A 331 -9.13 12.80 -14.51
N ASP A 332 -8.80 13.38 -15.65
CA ASP A 332 -9.78 13.71 -16.66
C ASP A 332 -9.68 12.69 -17.80
N GLY A 333 -10.63 11.76 -17.84
CA GLY A 333 -10.75 10.77 -18.90
C GLY A 333 -10.83 11.38 -20.31
N GLU A 334 -10.91 10.54 -21.33
CA GLU A 334 -10.89 10.96 -22.73
C GLU A 334 -11.91 12.09 -23.04
N GLY A 335 -11.53 13.04 -23.89
CA GLY A 335 -12.42 14.07 -24.44
C GLY A 335 -12.85 15.19 -23.48
N PHE A 336 -12.21 15.34 -22.32
CA PHE A 336 -12.54 16.42 -21.38
C PHE A 336 -12.31 17.82 -21.97
N LEU A 337 -13.10 18.79 -21.48
CA LEU A 337 -12.95 20.21 -21.73
C LEU A 337 -13.32 20.97 -20.46
N ARG A 338 -12.36 21.69 -19.89
CA ARG A 338 -12.55 22.60 -18.74
C ARG A 338 -12.20 24.02 -19.18
N GLY A 339 -13.03 24.98 -18.79
CA GLY A 339 -12.91 26.36 -19.30
C GLY A 339 -13.29 26.42 -20.79
N GLY A 340 -12.56 27.24 -21.57
CA GLY A 340 -12.83 27.43 -22.99
C GLY A 340 -14.17 28.14 -23.28
N GLY A 341 -14.68 28.87 -22.28
CA GLY A 341 -15.83 29.74 -22.48
C GLY A 341 -15.52 30.86 -23.47
N TYR A 342 -16.55 31.36 -24.14
CA TYR A 342 -16.42 32.36 -25.17
C TYR A 342 -17.60 33.33 -25.17
N ALA A 343 -17.35 34.59 -25.54
CA ALA A 343 -18.35 35.66 -25.56
C ALA A 343 -18.02 36.71 -26.62
N ASN A 344 -19.03 37.45 -27.10
CA ASN A 344 -18.79 38.67 -27.88
C ASN A 344 -17.87 39.63 -27.11
N ASN A 345 -16.87 40.19 -27.78
CA ASN A 345 -15.92 41.12 -27.17
C ASN A 345 -16.63 42.40 -26.69
N ALA A 346 -16.14 42.99 -25.59
CA ALA A 346 -16.74 44.18 -25.00
C ALA A 346 -16.50 45.48 -25.80
N THR A 347 -15.44 45.52 -26.61
CA THR A 347 -15.03 46.70 -27.40
C THR A 347 -15.52 46.61 -28.83
N ASP A 348 -15.34 45.44 -29.48
CA ASP A 348 -15.87 45.16 -30.82
C ASP A 348 -16.71 43.87 -30.83
N ALA A 349 -17.93 43.97 -30.33
CA ALA A 349 -18.86 42.84 -30.27
C ALA A 349 -19.28 42.31 -31.66
N ASN A 350 -19.05 43.08 -32.73
CA ASN A 350 -19.50 42.76 -34.07
C ASN A 350 -18.54 41.80 -34.79
N ASN A 351 -17.23 41.94 -34.55
CA ASN A 351 -16.21 41.15 -35.25
C ASN A 351 -15.39 40.26 -34.32
N ASP A 352 -15.36 40.53 -33.01
CA ASP A 352 -14.40 39.91 -32.11
C ASP A 352 -15.08 39.01 -31.06
N ILE A 353 -14.42 37.88 -30.77
CA ILE A 353 -14.81 36.93 -29.71
C ILE A 353 -13.67 36.80 -28.71
N ASP A 354 -14.01 36.93 -27.43
CA ASP A 354 -13.11 36.67 -26.31
C ASP A 354 -13.25 35.22 -25.86
N PHE A 355 -12.12 34.55 -25.70
CA PHE A 355 -11.99 33.18 -25.23
C PHE A 355 -11.28 33.14 -23.89
N ALA A 356 -11.88 32.46 -22.93
CA ALA A 356 -11.27 32.18 -21.63
C ALA A 356 -10.10 31.19 -21.76
N PRO A 357 -9.25 31.09 -20.72
CA PRO A 357 -8.31 29.99 -20.55
C PRO A 357 -9.00 28.63 -20.68
N LEU A 358 -8.27 27.62 -21.12
CA LEU A 358 -8.80 26.28 -21.27
C LEU A 358 -7.79 25.20 -20.88
N TYR A 359 -8.35 24.08 -20.43
CA TYR A 359 -7.64 22.84 -20.23
C TYR A 359 -8.48 21.72 -20.84
N CYS A 360 -8.03 21.14 -21.96
CA CYS A 360 -8.84 20.18 -22.70
C CYS A 360 -8.00 19.12 -23.39
N ARG A 361 -8.62 17.99 -23.72
CA ARG A 361 -8.03 17.04 -24.66
C ARG A 361 -8.27 17.49 -26.10
N ASP A 362 -7.32 17.23 -26.99
CA ASP A 362 -7.56 17.36 -28.42
C ASP A 362 -8.63 16.37 -28.91
N ARG A 363 -9.11 16.61 -30.13
CA ARG A 363 -10.08 15.77 -30.81
C ARG A 363 -9.65 14.30 -30.88
N ASP A 364 -8.42 14.04 -31.34
CA ASP A 364 -7.92 12.68 -31.57
C ASP A 364 -7.54 11.95 -30.26
N ASN A 365 -7.72 12.60 -29.10
CA ASN A 365 -7.33 12.09 -27.80
C ASN A 365 -5.82 11.73 -27.72
N THR A 366 -4.97 12.53 -28.34
CA THR A 366 -3.50 12.37 -28.42
C THR A 366 -2.70 13.37 -27.59
N ILE A 367 -3.15 14.63 -27.46
CA ILE A 367 -2.46 15.69 -26.72
C ILE A 367 -3.43 16.50 -25.86
N THR A 368 -2.90 17.10 -24.79
CA THR A 368 -3.65 18.01 -23.92
C THR A 368 -3.31 19.45 -24.24
N PHE A 369 -4.32 20.30 -24.26
CA PHE A 369 -4.25 21.75 -24.29
C PHE A 369 -4.26 22.29 -22.87
N SER A 370 -3.45 23.31 -22.60
CA SER A 370 -3.29 23.94 -21.29
C SER A 370 -3.07 25.46 -21.40
N ARG A 371 -3.88 26.14 -22.21
CA ARG A 371 -3.82 27.59 -22.37
C ARG A 371 -4.29 28.31 -21.11
N ALA A 372 -3.34 28.93 -20.40
CA ALA A 372 -3.60 29.68 -19.17
C ALA A 372 -4.10 31.12 -19.38
N THR A 373 -3.98 31.65 -20.60
CA THR A 373 -4.34 33.04 -20.93
C THR A 373 -5.62 33.12 -21.77
N SER A 374 -6.33 34.24 -21.64
CA SER A 374 -7.42 34.59 -22.55
C SER A 374 -6.89 34.98 -23.93
N LEU A 375 -7.73 34.85 -24.96
CA LEU A 375 -7.45 35.29 -26.33
C LEU A 375 -8.65 36.05 -26.88
N THR A 376 -8.41 37.12 -27.62
CA THR A 376 -9.40 37.78 -28.47
C THR A 376 -9.06 37.49 -29.93
N LYS A 377 -10.03 37.03 -30.72
CA LYS A 377 -9.84 36.72 -32.15
C LYS A 377 -10.88 37.43 -33.00
N GLN A 378 -10.45 37.91 -34.17
CA GLN A 378 -11.25 38.76 -35.06
C GLN A 378 -11.74 37.98 -36.29
N LEU A 379 -13.03 38.05 -36.60
CA LEU A 379 -13.61 37.34 -37.74
C LEU A 379 -13.28 37.97 -39.09
N ASP A 380 -13.03 39.27 -39.11
CA ASP A 380 -12.82 40.06 -40.33
C ASP A 380 -11.37 40.04 -40.84
N ALA A 381 -10.48 39.31 -40.17
CA ALA A 381 -9.11 39.08 -40.59
C ALA A 381 -8.77 37.57 -40.62
N LEU A 382 -7.89 37.20 -41.55
CA LEU A 382 -7.39 35.83 -41.65
C LEU A 382 -6.58 35.46 -40.41
N TRP A 383 -6.62 34.18 -40.06
CA TRP A 383 -6.04 33.68 -38.83
C TRP A 383 -4.54 34.01 -38.72
N VAL A 384 -4.13 34.58 -37.60
CA VAL A 384 -2.73 34.77 -37.21
C VAL A 384 -2.61 34.42 -35.73
N ALA A 385 -1.52 33.76 -35.32
CA ALA A 385 -1.32 33.40 -33.92
C ALA A 385 -1.23 34.65 -33.01
N GLY A 386 -1.85 34.58 -31.83
CA GLY A 386 -1.87 35.63 -30.82
C GLY A 386 -3.27 36.20 -30.52
N THR A 387 -3.32 37.07 -29.51
CA THR A 387 -4.53 37.81 -29.11
C THR A 387 -4.67 39.09 -29.93
N ASN A 388 -5.90 39.59 -30.08
CA ASN A 388 -6.26 40.72 -30.94
C ASN A 388 -5.75 40.54 -32.38
N ALA A 389 -5.81 39.29 -32.86
CA ALA A 389 -5.36 38.90 -34.18
C ALA A 389 -6.50 38.23 -34.94
N GLY A 390 -6.38 38.18 -36.26
CA GLY A 390 -7.36 37.52 -37.10
C GLY A 390 -7.59 36.07 -36.69
N GLY A 391 -8.83 35.62 -36.88
CA GLY A 391 -9.34 34.33 -36.46
C GLY A 391 -9.77 33.45 -37.62
N LEU A 392 -10.02 34.00 -38.82
CA LEU A 392 -10.66 33.28 -39.91
C LEU A 392 -9.72 32.31 -40.64
N ASP A 393 -10.07 31.03 -40.69
CA ASP A 393 -9.26 29.98 -41.35
C ASP A 393 -9.14 30.20 -42.86
N ALA A 394 -10.23 30.54 -43.53
CA ALA A 394 -10.32 30.66 -44.97
C ALA A 394 -11.31 31.74 -45.45
N GLY A 395 -11.04 32.29 -46.63
CA GLY A 395 -11.94 33.23 -47.31
C GLY A 395 -12.05 34.61 -46.64
N THR A 396 -13.25 35.17 -46.68
CA THR A 396 -13.62 36.45 -46.06
C THR A 396 -14.90 36.26 -45.24
N LYS A 397 -15.18 37.17 -44.31
CA LYS A 397 -16.39 37.08 -43.48
C LYS A 397 -17.66 37.08 -44.34
N ALA A 398 -18.54 36.12 -44.10
CA ALA A 398 -19.80 35.93 -44.81
C ALA A 398 -20.99 36.30 -43.93
N ILE A 399 -22.07 36.75 -44.56
CA ILE A 399 -23.35 37.08 -43.90
C ILE A 399 -24.14 35.80 -43.60
N ASN A 400 -25.02 35.83 -42.59
CA ASN A 400 -25.92 34.72 -42.23
C ASN A 400 -25.19 33.36 -42.11
N THR A 401 -23.97 33.36 -41.59
CA THR A 401 -23.06 32.20 -41.61
C THR A 401 -22.62 31.82 -40.21
N TRP A 402 -22.65 30.52 -39.91
CA TRP A 402 -22.09 29.98 -38.67
C TRP A 402 -20.58 29.86 -38.76
N TYR A 403 -19.89 30.41 -37.76
CA TYR A 403 -18.46 30.24 -37.55
C TYR A 403 -18.23 29.42 -36.27
N ASN A 404 -17.59 28.28 -36.45
CA ASN A 404 -17.19 27.34 -35.41
C ASN A 404 -15.82 27.71 -34.86
N PHE A 405 -15.70 27.67 -33.55
CA PHE A 405 -14.49 27.99 -32.81
C PHE A 405 -13.74 26.72 -32.47
N HIS A 406 -12.49 26.64 -32.91
CA HIS A 406 -11.61 25.52 -32.63
C HIS A 406 -10.40 25.99 -31.85
N ALA A 407 -10.18 25.45 -30.66
CA ALA A 407 -8.86 25.52 -30.05
C ALA A 407 -7.89 24.73 -30.94
N ILE A 408 -6.73 25.32 -31.27
CA ILE A 408 -5.71 24.68 -32.10
C ILE A 408 -4.36 24.68 -31.40
N LYS A 409 -3.57 23.63 -31.60
CA LYS A 409 -2.24 23.48 -30.99
C LYS A 409 -1.22 23.03 -32.02
N ASN A 410 -0.06 23.67 -31.97
CA ASN A 410 1.15 23.17 -32.61
C ASN A 410 1.85 22.24 -31.61
N PRO A 411 1.86 20.91 -31.83
CA PRO A 411 2.42 19.97 -30.87
C PRO A 411 3.95 20.05 -30.78
N THR A 412 4.62 20.64 -31.77
CA THR A 412 6.08 20.80 -31.79
C THR A 412 6.53 21.99 -30.96
N THR A 413 5.84 23.14 -31.07
CA THR A 413 6.21 24.37 -30.34
C THR A 413 5.45 24.54 -29.03
N GLY A 414 4.37 23.79 -28.83
CA GLY A 414 3.48 23.92 -27.67
C GLY A 414 2.53 25.11 -27.73
N VAL A 415 2.57 25.93 -28.80
CA VAL A 415 1.70 27.12 -28.94
C VAL A 415 0.25 26.71 -29.14
N GLU A 416 -0.66 27.36 -28.40
CA GLU A 416 -2.09 27.14 -28.42
C GLU A 416 -2.85 28.43 -28.78
N ASP A 417 -3.85 28.31 -29.67
CA ASP A 417 -4.63 29.45 -30.18
C ASP A 417 -6.10 29.04 -30.44
N VAL A 418 -6.90 29.93 -31.03
CA VAL A 418 -8.25 29.65 -31.55
C VAL A 418 -8.35 30.08 -33.01
N VAL A 419 -9.01 29.25 -33.82
CA VAL A 419 -9.37 29.55 -35.21
C VAL A 419 -10.88 29.46 -35.41
N PHE A 420 -11.41 30.30 -36.29
CA PHE A 420 -12.80 30.35 -36.73
C PHE A 420 -12.92 29.66 -38.07
N SER A 421 -13.90 28.77 -38.20
CA SER A 421 -14.13 28.01 -39.42
C SER A 421 -15.61 27.84 -39.72
N THR A 422 -15.99 27.83 -40.98
CA THR A 422 -17.33 27.38 -41.39
C THR A 422 -17.52 25.86 -41.20
N SER A 423 -16.43 25.13 -40.96
CA SER A 423 -16.43 23.70 -40.67
C SER A 423 -16.52 23.42 -39.17
N MET A 424 -17.51 22.65 -38.76
CA MET A 424 -17.64 22.21 -37.37
C MET A 424 -16.60 21.14 -36.99
N THR A 425 -16.03 20.44 -37.97
CA THR A 425 -15.18 19.28 -37.71
C THR A 425 -13.70 19.50 -38.04
N ASN A 426 -13.44 20.13 -39.18
CA ASN A 426 -12.12 20.24 -39.78
C ASN A 426 -11.90 21.69 -40.24
N PRO A 427 -11.36 22.57 -39.37
CA PRO A 427 -10.93 23.90 -39.79
C PRO A 427 -9.82 23.78 -40.83
N ASP A 428 -9.78 24.71 -41.78
CA ASP A 428 -8.73 24.73 -42.80
C ASP A 428 -7.42 25.26 -42.21
N MET A 429 -6.49 24.34 -41.96
CA MET A 429 -5.17 24.64 -41.39
C MET A 429 -4.05 24.52 -42.43
N THR A 430 -4.36 24.54 -43.73
CA THR A 430 -3.39 24.28 -44.81
C THR A 430 -2.50 25.47 -45.15
N ARG A 431 -2.74 26.64 -44.54
CA ARG A 431 -2.06 27.89 -44.87
C ARG A 431 -0.66 27.98 -44.24
N PRO A 432 0.27 28.73 -44.85
CA PRO A 432 1.65 28.84 -44.35
C PRO A 432 1.76 29.34 -42.91
N ASN A 433 0.91 30.29 -42.53
CA ASN A 433 0.89 30.86 -41.18
C ASN A 433 0.33 29.88 -40.13
N ALA A 434 -0.54 28.94 -40.54
CA ALA A 434 -1.09 27.86 -39.72
C ALA A 434 -0.21 26.59 -39.72
N ALA A 435 0.95 26.62 -40.38
CA ALA A 435 1.85 25.49 -40.48
C ALA A 435 2.25 24.95 -39.09
N GLY A 436 2.15 23.63 -38.93
CA GLY A 436 2.47 22.94 -37.69
C GLY A 436 1.33 22.87 -36.66
N PHE A 437 0.24 23.64 -36.81
CA PHE A 437 -0.96 23.46 -36.00
C PHE A 437 -1.78 22.27 -36.52
N THR A 438 -1.56 21.10 -35.92
CA THR A 438 -2.16 19.83 -36.37
C THR A 438 -3.23 19.30 -35.42
N LYS A 439 -3.36 19.90 -34.24
CA LYS A 439 -4.27 19.44 -33.19
C LYS A 439 -5.37 20.46 -32.98
N ARG A 440 -6.59 19.98 -32.76
CA ARG A 440 -7.78 20.83 -32.67
C ARG A 440 -8.80 20.31 -31.66
N ARG A 441 -9.65 21.19 -31.14
CA ARG A 441 -10.82 20.85 -30.30
C ARG A 441 -11.93 21.86 -30.54
N TRP A 442 -13.12 21.39 -30.89
CA TRP A 442 -14.29 22.27 -31.04
C TRP A 442 -14.73 22.82 -29.68
N LEU A 443 -14.92 24.14 -29.60
CA LEU A 443 -15.34 24.85 -28.40
C LEU A 443 -16.81 25.29 -28.45
N GLY A 444 -17.26 25.70 -29.64
CA GLY A 444 -18.58 26.30 -29.84
C GLY A 444 -18.70 26.99 -31.19
N ALA A 445 -19.70 27.85 -31.35
CA ALA A 445 -19.91 28.60 -32.58
C ALA A 445 -20.70 29.89 -32.33
N ALA A 446 -20.64 30.83 -33.28
CA ALA A 446 -21.51 32.01 -33.35
C ALA A 446 -21.99 32.28 -34.78
N LEU A 447 -23.14 32.93 -34.90
CA LEU A 447 -23.82 33.23 -36.17
C LEU A 447 -23.61 34.69 -36.54
N THR A 448 -23.30 34.97 -37.81
CA THR A 448 -23.34 36.34 -38.35
C THR A 448 -24.74 36.71 -38.85
N ASP A 449 -25.10 37.99 -38.79
CA ASP A 449 -26.37 38.53 -39.30
C ASP A 449 -26.29 38.87 -40.80
N GLY A 450 -27.34 39.51 -41.32
CA GLY A 450 -27.42 39.96 -42.71
C GLY A 450 -26.41 41.05 -43.09
N SER A 451 -25.74 41.67 -42.11
CA SER A 451 -24.64 42.63 -42.31
C SER A 451 -23.26 42.01 -42.05
N GLY A 452 -23.19 40.73 -41.66
CA GLY A 452 -21.93 40.03 -41.38
C GLY A 452 -21.40 40.28 -39.96
N ASN A 453 -22.17 40.89 -39.07
CA ASN A 453 -21.80 41.08 -37.67
C ASN A 453 -22.21 39.86 -36.85
N PHE A 454 -21.45 39.49 -35.82
CA PHE A 454 -21.88 38.47 -34.88
C PHE A 454 -23.19 38.87 -34.19
N ILE A 455 -24.18 37.97 -34.23
CA ILE A 455 -25.41 38.13 -33.47
C ILE A 455 -25.05 38.00 -31.97
N PRO A 456 -25.42 38.99 -31.12
CA PRO A 456 -25.08 38.94 -29.71
C PRO A 456 -25.66 37.73 -28.99
N PHE A 457 -24.84 37.10 -28.14
CA PHE A 457 -25.23 35.90 -27.40
C PHE A 457 -24.75 35.93 -25.94
N THR A 458 -25.20 34.94 -25.18
CA THR A 458 -24.73 34.55 -23.86
C THR A 458 -24.38 33.08 -23.87
N ASN A 459 -23.36 32.69 -23.12
CA ASN A 459 -22.87 31.33 -23.04
C ASN A 459 -22.46 31.03 -21.59
N ASP A 460 -23.12 30.05 -20.98
CA ASP A 460 -22.83 29.57 -19.62
C ASP A 460 -21.97 28.29 -19.62
N ASN A 461 -21.37 27.96 -20.77
CA ASN A 461 -20.65 26.73 -21.10
C ASN A 461 -21.51 25.47 -21.25
N GLU A 462 -22.80 25.52 -20.95
CA GLU A 462 -23.74 24.44 -21.22
C GLU A 462 -24.69 24.81 -22.36
N TRP A 463 -25.22 26.03 -22.32
CA TRP A 463 -26.17 26.60 -23.26
C TRP A 463 -25.59 27.83 -23.94
N PHE A 464 -25.75 27.85 -25.26
CA PHE A 464 -25.67 29.07 -26.06
C PHE A 464 -27.07 29.66 -26.18
N ARG A 465 -27.25 30.94 -25.86
CA ARG A 465 -28.51 31.66 -26.09
C ARG A 465 -28.26 32.98 -26.78
N PHE A 466 -29.04 33.28 -27.80
CA PHE A 466 -29.05 34.60 -28.41
C PHE A 466 -29.63 35.61 -27.40
N LYS A 467 -29.13 36.85 -27.41
CA LYS A 467 -29.73 37.93 -26.63
C LYS A 467 -31.09 38.36 -27.18
N THR A 468 -31.29 38.14 -28.48
CA THR A 468 -32.54 38.37 -29.20
C THR A 468 -32.86 37.13 -30.02
N ASP A 469 -34.07 36.59 -29.87
CA ASP A 469 -34.49 35.37 -30.58
C ASP A 469 -34.35 35.52 -32.10
N VAL A 470 -33.64 34.56 -32.70
CA VAL A 470 -33.37 34.57 -34.15
C VAL A 470 -34.52 33.91 -34.88
N VAL A 471 -35.03 34.56 -35.93
CA VAL A 471 -36.15 34.03 -36.74
C VAL A 471 -35.69 32.83 -37.56
N SER A 472 -36.27 31.67 -37.28
CA SER A 472 -36.05 30.41 -38.02
C SER A 472 -37.16 30.16 -39.06
N ALA A 473 -38.37 30.65 -38.77
CA ALA A 473 -39.47 30.71 -39.73
C ALA A 473 -40.45 31.83 -39.33
N SER A 474 -40.96 32.57 -40.32
CA SER A 474 -41.95 33.64 -40.09
C SER A 474 -43.12 33.50 -41.04
N THR A 475 -44.32 33.39 -40.48
CA THR A 475 -45.60 33.33 -41.18
C THR A 475 -45.64 32.24 -42.26
N VAL A 476 -44.95 31.11 -42.00
CA VAL A 476 -44.89 30.01 -42.96
C VAL A 476 -46.14 29.15 -42.87
N ALA A 477 -46.62 28.66 -44.01
CA ALA A 477 -47.72 27.69 -44.05
C ALA A 477 -47.30 26.40 -43.33
N ASN A 478 -48.13 25.89 -42.43
CA ASN A 478 -47.89 24.68 -41.67
C ASN A 478 -49.16 23.82 -41.71
N GLY A 479 -49.16 22.79 -42.57
CA GLY A 479 -50.30 21.89 -42.77
C GLY A 479 -50.14 20.55 -42.05
N ASN A 480 -50.97 19.58 -42.40
CA ASN A 480 -51.05 18.27 -41.72
C ASN A 480 -49.93 17.28 -42.04
N VAL A 481 -49.14 17.56 -43.07
CA VAL A 481 -47.93 16.80 -43.42
C VAL A 481 -46.73 17.42 -42.73
N ALA A 482 -45.96 16.60 -41.99
CA ALA A 482 -44.74 17.04 -41.34
C ALA A 482 -43.75 17.66 -42.34
N THR A 483 -43.33 18.88 -42.05
CA THR A 483 -42.39 19.67 -42.86
C THR A 483 -41.11 19.91 -42.07
N LEU A 484 -39.94 19.70 -42.68
CA LEU A 484 -38.66 20.04 -42.05
C LEU A 484 -38.45 21.55 -42.03
N ARG A 485 -38.05 22.08 -40.88
CA ARG A 485 -37.72 23.50 -40.68
C ARG A 485 -36.29 23.63 -40.19
N GLN A 486 -35.51 24.47 -40.86
CA GLN A 486 -34.17 24.83 -40.42
C GLN A 486 -34.26 25.74 -39.20
N LEU A 487 -33.58 25.39 -38.12
CA LEU A 487 -33.37 26.28 -36.99
C LEU A 487 -32.04 27.02 -37.14
N ALA A 488 -31.94 28.20 -36.54
CA ALA A 488 -30.69 28.95 -36.42
C ALA A 488 -29.75 28.29 -35.39
N ILE A 489 -29.16 27.15 -35.78
CA ILE A 489 -28.25 26.32 -34.97
C ILE A 489 -27.10 25.86 -35.89
N PRO A 490 -25.86 25.72 -35.40
CA PRO A 490 -24.77 25.18 -36.19
C PRO A 490 -25.09 23.79 -36.74
N SER A 491 -24.73 23.53 -38.00
CA SER A 491 -24.80 22.20 -38.59
C SER A 491 -23.53 21.40 -38.29
N GLY A 492 -23.67 20.07 -38.19
CA GLY A 492 -22.56 19.13 -37.98
C GLY A 492 -22.71 18.22 -36.76
N ALA A 493 -23.67 18.48 -35.89
CA ALA A 493 -24.01 17.63 -34.74
C ALA A 493 -25.49 17.70 -34.41
N LYS A 494 -25.95 16.69 -33.67
CA LYS A 494 -27.26 16.69 -33.05
C LYS A 494 -27.25 17.68 -31.89
N ALA A 495 -28.20 18.61 -31.90
CA ALA A 495 -28.35 19.63 -30.88
C ALA A 495 -29.68 19.45 -30.14
N GLU A 496 -29.74 19.95 -28.91
CA GLU A 496 -31.00 20.28 -28.27
C GLU A 496 -31.21 21.79 -28.41
N ALA A 497 -32.32 22.16 -29.04
CA ALA A 497 -32.72 23.53 -29.33
C ALA A 497 -33.74 24.02 -28.30
N GLU A 498 -33.58 25.25 -27.84
CA GLU A 498 -34.63 26.01 -27.14
C GLU A 498 -35.29 26.96 -28.15
N VAL A 499 -36.57 26.73 -28.42
CA VAL A 499 -37.30 27.34 -29.53
C VAL A 499 -38.58 27.97 -29.02
N TYR A 500 -38.78 29.24 -29.35
CA TYR A 500 -40.07 29.91 -29.26
C TYR A 500 -40.94 29.46 -30.44
N VAL A 501 -42.12 28.94 -30.14
CA VAL A 501 -43.05 28.46 -31.14
C VAL A 501 -44.39 29.16 -31.00
N GLN A 502 -44.90 29.67 -32.12
CA GLN A 502 -46.21 30.28 -32.19
C GLN A 502 -47.00 29.72 -33.37
N ALA A 503 -48.19 29.20 -33.08
CA ALA A 503 -49.16 28.76 -34.07
C ALA A 503 -50.33 29.74 -34.15
N PHE A 504 -50.83 29.97 -35.36
CA PHE A 504 -51.95 30.87 -35.65
C PHE A 504 -52.61 30.49 -36.99
N SER A 505 -53.83 30.97 -37.24
CA SER A 505 -54.49 30.80 -38.54
C SER A 505 -54.33 32.05 -39.42
N SER A 506 -54.25 31.83 -40.73
CA SER A 506 -54.29 32.90 -41.75
C SER A 506 -55.70 33.23 -42.24
N GLY A 507 -56.70 32.46 -41.84
CA GLY A 507 -58.12 32.66 -42.14
C GLY A 507 -59.03 31.98 -41.11
N GLY A 508 -60.12 32.67 -40.72
CA GLY A 508 -61.29 32.12 -40.01
C GLY A 508 -61.11 31.45 -38.64
N THR A 509 -62.26 30.98 -38.11
CA THR A 509 -62.39 30.16 -36.89
C THR A 509 -61.92 28.74 -37.17
N ASN A 510 -60.75 28.34 -36.66
CA ASN A 510 -60.24 27.00 -36.92
C ASN A 510 -59.38 26.49 -35.76
N THR A 511 -59.83 25.43 -35.09
CA THR A 511 -59.12 24.78 -33.98
C THR A 511 -58.12 23.77 -34.53
N GLY A 512 -56.83 23.97 -34.27
CA GLY A 512 -55.75 23.09 -34.71
C GLY A 512 -54.81 22.67 -33.59
N PHE A 513 -53.99 21.67 -33.88
CA PHE A 513 -53.01 21.07 -32.97
C PHE A 513 -51.63 21.14 -33.59
N LEU A 514 -50.70 21.81 -32.90
CA LEU A 514 -49.32 21.94 -33.35
C LEU A 514 -48.47 20.77 -32.84
N SER A 515 -47.68 20.20 -33.74
CA SER A 515 -46.68 19.18 -33.42
C SER A 515 -45.29 19.64 -33.85
N VAL A 516 -44.32 19.48 -32.96
CA VAL A 516 -42.88 19.64 -33.26
C VAL A 516 -42.17 18.36 -32.85
N ARG A 517 -41.29 17.83 -33.71
CA ARG A 517 -40.65 16.53 -33.49
C ARG A 517 -39.19 16.50 -33.94
N ASP A 518 -38.39 15.75 -33.21
CA ASP A 518 -37.07 15.28 -33.61
C ASP A 518 -37.16 14.49 -34.94
N PRO A 519 -36.44 14.90 -36.00
CA PRO A 519 -36.43 14.19 -37.27
C PRO A 519 -36.02 12.72 -37.20
N ASP A 520 -35.21 12.32 -36.21
CA ASP A 520 -34.76 10.93 -36.06
C ASP A 520 -35.90 9.98 -35.67
N ARG A 521 -37.04 10.51 -35.21
CA ARG A 521 -38.27 9.73 -34.95
C ARG A 521 -39.15 9.55 -36.20
N GLY A 522 -38.68 10.04 -37.35
CA GLY A 522 -39.40 9.99 -38.62
C GLY A 522 -40.50 11.06 -38.78
N ALA A 523 -40.88 11.29 -40.03
CA ALA A 523 -42.01 12.16 -40.39
C ALA A 523 -43.32 11.65 -39.78
N PHE A 524 -44.29 12.55 -39.63
CA PHE A 524 -45.58 12.25 -39.01
C PHE A 524 -46.73 12.96 -39.71
N THR A 525 -47.95 12.48 -39.45
CA THR A 525 -49.18 13.20 -39.76
C THR A 525 -49.67 13.83 -38.47
N ALA A 526 -49.86 15.15 -38.46
CA ALA A 526 -50.25 15.87 -37.25
C ALA A 526 -51.67 15.49 -36.80
N SER A 527 -51.84 15.20 -35.51
CA SER A 527 -53.11 14.79 -34.90
C SER A 527 -53.23 15.26 -33.45
N ALA A 528 -54.45 15.20 -32.89
CA ALA A 528 -54.71 15.51 -31.48
C ALA A 528 -53.86 14.71 -30.47
N THR A 529 -53.39 13.52 -30.87
CA THR A 529 -52.60 12.62 -30.01
C THR A 529 -51.09 12.82 -30.12
N THR A 530 -50.63 13.68 -31.03
CA THR A 530 -49.20 13.87 -31.33
C THR A 530 -48.74 15.32 -31.13
N ALA A 531 -49.56 16.14 -30.47
CA ALA A 531 -49.43 17.59 -30.41
C ALA A 531 -49.03 18.13 -29.03
N ILE A 532 -48.47 19.33 -29.03
CA ILE A 532 -47.90 20.02 -27.88
C ILE A 532 -48.90 21.06 -27.29
N GLY A 533 -49.94 21.45 -28.02
CA GLY A 533 -50.97 22.37 -27.53
C GLY A 533 -52.09 22.70 -28.53
N PHE A 534 -53.09 23.45 -28.05
CA PHE A 534 -54.29 23.86 -28.79
C PHE A 534 -54.27 25.36 -29.09
N TYR A 535 -54.87 25.79 -30.21
CA TYR A 535 -55.07 27.20 -30.54
C TYR A 535 -56.52 27.50 -31.01
N GLY A 536 -57.11 28.61 -30.55
CA GLY A 536 -58.51 29.05 -30.77
C GLY A 536 -58.83 29.89 -32.03
N THR A 537 -59.40 31.10 -31.91
CA THR A 537 -59.74 31.99 -33.05
C THR A 537 -59.06 33.38 -32.94
N GLY A 538 -58.58 33.98 -34.06
CA GLY A 538 -57.81 35.25 -34.07
C GLY A 538 -56.27 35.18 -34.34
N THR A 539 -55.57 36.31 -34.20
CA THR A 539 -54.24 36.58 -34.80
C THR A 539 -53.02 35.95 -34.09
N ALA A 540 -53.15 35.46 -32.86
CA ALA A 540 -52.11 34.69 -32.15
C ALA A 540 -52.75 33.93 -30.98
N GLN A 541 -52.55 32.61 -30.87
CA GLN A 541 -53.40 31.81 -30.00
C GLN A 541 -52.71 30.66 -29.25
N PHE A 542 -51.53 30.21 -29.70
CA PHE A 542 -50.65 29.34 -28.91
C PHE A 542 -49.22 29.83 -29.00
N ILE A 543 -48.62 30.08 -27.84
CA ILE A 543 -47.26 30.59 -27.70
C ILE A 543 -46.59 29.80 -26.58
N GLN A 544 -45.47 29.16 -26.87
CA GLN A 544 -44.70 28.44 -25.88
C GLN A 544 -43.23 28.37 -26.29
N SER A 545 -42.34 28.42 -25.31
CA SER A 545 -40.95 28.01 -25.49
C SER A 545 -40.82 26.52 -25.18
N ILE A 546 -40.29 25.75 -26.12
CA ILE A 546 -40.09 24.31 -26.00
C ILE A 546 -38.61 23.97 -26.18
N ARG A 547 -38.23 22.79 -25.65
CA ARG A 547 -36.94 22.17 -25.96
C ARG A 547 -37.14 20.97 -26.86
N ILE A 548 -36.33 20.88 -27.91
CA ILE A 548 -36.48 19.85 -28.92
C ILE A 548 -35.12 19.45 -29.51
N SER A 549 -34.92 18.15 -29.71
CA SER A 549 -33.73 17.64 -30.40
C SER A 549 -33.83 17.87 -31.91
N THR A 550 -32.73 18.25 -32.53
CA THR A 550 -32.61 18.43 -33.99
C THR A 550 -31.98 17.22 -34.65
N ASP A 551 -32.02 17.16 -35.98
CA ASP A 551 -31.07 16.33 -36.73
C ASP A 551 -29.66 16.96 -36.75
N ASN A 552 -28.69 16.28 -37.37
CA ASN A 552 -27.30 16.75 -37.49
C ASN A 552 -27.13 18.01 -38.34
N VAL A 553 -28.18 18.50 -39.00
CA VAL A 553 -28.17 19.72 -39.83
C VAL A 553 -28.89 20.87 -39.12
N GLY A 554 -29.45 20.65 -37.92
CA GLY A 554 -30.15 21.67 -37.15
C GLY A 554 -31.63 21.84 -37.54
N ARG A 555 -32.29 20.79 -38.05
CA ARG A 555 -33.70 20.82 -38.46
C ARG A 555 -34.61 20.10 -37.48
N VAL A 556 -35.89 20.48 -37.50
CA VAL A 556 -36.99 19.82 -36.78
C VAL A 556 -38.18 19.61 -37.71
N TYR A 557 -39.01 18.59 -37.46
CA TYR A 557 -40.30 18.48 -38.12
C TYR A 557 -41.34 19.36 -37.42
N THR A 558 -42.15 20.05 -38.21
CA THR A 558 -43.35 20.75 -37.76
C THR A 558 -44.57 20.30 -38.56
N GLY A 559 -45.72 20.24 -37.91
CA GLY A 559 -46.98 19.93 -38.58
C GLY A 559 -48.16 20.44 -37.76
N ASP A 560 -49.30 20.58 -38.41
CA ASP A 560 -50.53 21.09 -37.82
C ASP A 560 -51.70 20.18 -38.19
N SER A 561 -52.54 19.77 -37.24
CA SER A 561 -53.71 18.95 -37.58
C SER A 561 -54.71 19.66 -38.51
N ASN A 562 -54.61 20.99 -38.65
CA ASN A 562 -55.42 21.79 -39.55
C ASN A 562 -54.78 21.90 -40.94
N ASN A 563 -55.54 21.60 -41.99
CA ASN A 563 -55.01 21.39 -43.34
C ASN A 563 -55.04 22.63 -44.27
N VAL A 564 -55.68 23.74 -43.88
CA VAL A 564 -55.96 24.83 -44.85
C VAL A 564 -55.25 26.14 -44.51
N ASP A 565 -55.34 26.60 -43.25
CA ASP A 565 -54.94 27.96 -42.89
C ASP A 565 -53.84 28.06 -41.82
N GLY A 566 -53.30 26.93 -41.36
CA GLY A 566 -52.26 26.88 -40.32
C GLY A 566 -51.01 27.67 -40.69
N ARG A 567 -50.56 28.52 -39.76
CA ARG A 567 -49.33 29.31 -39.86
C ARG A 567 -48.47 29.12 -38.63
N LEU A 568 -47.17 29.25 -38.84
CA LEU A 568 -46.16 29.01 -37.83
C LEU A 568 -45.12 30.14 -37.83
N ASN A 569 -44.80 30.62 -36.64
CA ASN A 569 -43.55 31.32 -36.37
C ASN A 569 -42.67 30.44 -35.51
N LEU A 570 -41.40 30.32 -35.91
CA LEU A 570 -40.34 29.69 -35.12
C LEU A 570 -39.24 30.70 -34.90
N ARG A 571 -38.83 30.87 -33.65
CA ARG A 571 -37.63 31.62 -33.32
C ARG A 571 -36.73 30.77 -32.44
N THR A 572 -35.45 30.69 -32.79
CA THR A 572 -34.46 30.00 -31.98
C THR A 572 -33.97 30.94 -30.89
N ILE A 573 -34.17 30.53 -29.64
CA ILE A 573 -33.67 31.23 -28.45
C ILE A 573 -32.22 30.80 -28.20
N GLY A 574 -31.96 29.51 -28.30
CA GLY A 574 -30.64 28.96 -28.01
C GLY A 574 -30.51 27.48 -28.35
N TRP A 575 -29.34 26.93 -28.07
CA TRP A 575 -29.01 25.54 -28.32
C TRP A 575 -27.93 25.04 -27.35
N ARG A 576 -27.90 23.73 -27.16
CA ARG A 576 -26.76 23.01 -26.59
C ARG A 576 -26.39 21.82 -27.47
N ILE A 577 -25.10 21.60 -27.64
CA ILE A 577 -24.53 20.45 -28.32
C ILE A 577 -23.63 19.75 -27.32
N ASP A 578 -23.81 18.43 -27.18
CA ASP A 578 -22.91 17.63 -26.38
C ASP A 578 -21.52 17.64 -27.04
N ARG A 579 -20.56 18.31 -26.39
CA ARG A 579 -19.20 18.48 -26.88
C ARG A 579 -18.41 17.16 -26.93
N THR A 580 -18.95 16.07 -26.38
CA THR A 580 -18.38 14.73 -26.58
C THR A 580 -18.67 14.15 -27.97
N GLN A 581 -19.71 14.63 -28.67
CA GLN A 581 -19.97 14.26 -30.07
C GLN A 581 -18.90 14.78 -31.03
N MET A 582 -18.15 15.81 -30.62
CA MET A 582 -17.07 16.44 -31.38
C MET A 582 -15.68 15.89 -31.01
N ARG A 583 -15.65 14.62 -30.60
CA ARG A 583 -14.43 13.80 -30.63
C ARG A 583 -14.08 13.42 -32.07
#